data_AF-A0A2W5R0V9-F1
#
_entry.id   AF-A0A2W5R0V9-F1
#
_cell.length_a   1.000
_cell.length_b   1.000
_cell.length_c   1.000
_cell.angle_alpha   90.00
_cell.angle_beta   90.00
_cell.angle_gamma   90.00
#
_symmetry.space_group_name_H-M   'P 1'
#
loop_
_entity.id
_entity.type
_entity.pdbx_description
1 polymer ?
#
loop_
_entity_poly.entity_id
_entity_poly.type
_entity_poly.pdbx_seq_one_letter_code
_entity_poly.pdbx_strand_id
1 'polypeptide(L)'
;MNAIRAALLALSLGLALPVQATPTTPTGAISVAQVVDLIQRSPQDNAARNAAMAYLAGVGEATGLLVAEAGRRAHVSISCARPLGISSSAALAALSHTDRAQWDQTAATPILVEDMLSRADCR
;
A
#
# COMPACT_ATOMS: atom_id res chain seq x y z
N MET A 1 -28.70 -8.42 38.49
CA MET A 1 -27.24 -8.56 38.27
C MET A 1 -26.84 -8.90 36.83
N ASN A 2 -27.77 -9.20 35.91
CA ASN A 2 -27.43 -9.54 34.52
C ASN A 2 -27.38 -8.34 33.54
N ALA A 3 -28.10 -7.26 33.82
CA ALA A 3 -28.12 -6.08 32.94
C ALA A 3 -26.79 -5.28 32.97
N ILE A 4 -26.11 -5.25 34.11
CA ILE A 4 -24.84 -4.52 34.29
C ILE A 4 -23.69 -5.22 33.55
N ARG A 5 -23.72 -6.56 33.45
CA ARG A 5 -22.73 -7.33 32.70
C ARG A 5 -22.88 -7.15 31.17
N ALA A 6 -24.11 -6.97 30.68
CA ALA A 6 -24.37 -6.69 29.27
C ALA A 6 -23.90 -5.28 28.86
N ALA A 7 -24.07 -4.29 29.74
CA ALA A 7 -23.61 -2.92 29.48
C ALA A 7 -22.07 -2.80 29.39
N LEU A 8 -21.32 -3.64 30.12
CA LEU A 8 -19.85 -3.65 30.09
C LEU A 8 -19.26 -4.32 28.84
N LEU A 9 -19.96 -5.29 28.24
CA LEU A 9 -19.58 -5.91 26.97
C LEU A 9 -19.86 -5.03 25.75
N ALA A 10 -20.86 -4.13 25.84
CA ALA A 10 -21.14 -3.17 24.78
C ALA A 10 -20.10 -2.02 24.72
N LEU A 11 -19.48 -1.68 25.86
CA LEU A 11 -18.51 -0.57 25.94
C LEU A 11 -17.08 -0.95 25.51
N SER A 12 -16.81 -2.23 25.28
CA SER A 12 -15.48 -2.74 24.88
C SER A 12 -15.31 -2.88 23.37
N LEU A 13 -16.34 -2.55 22.57
CA LEU A 13 -16.16 -2.18 21.15
C LEU A 13 -15.59 -0.76 21.10
N GLY A 14 -14.38 -0.60 21.62
CA GLY A 14 -13.56 0.57 21.36
C GLY A 14 -13.48 0.75 19.85
N LEU A 15 -13.77 1.96 19.40
CA LEU A 15 -13.66 2.44 18.02
C LEU A 15 -12.29 2.09 17.44
N ALA A 16 -12.14 0.88 16.91
CA ALA A 16 -11.05 0.55 16.02
C ALA A 16 -11.36 1.24 14.68
N LEU A 17 -11.16 2.56 14.64
CA LEU A 17 -11.18 3.28 13.38
C LEU A 17 -10.08 2.64 12.52
N PRO A 18 -10.40 2.19 11.30
CA PRO A 18 -9.37 1.73 10.40
C PRO A 18 -8.38 2.88 10.22
N VAL A 19 -7.10 2.65 10.57
CA VAL A 19 -6.02 3.57 10.19
C VAL A 19 -5.91 3.45 8.68
N GLN A 20 -6.66 4.27 7.97
CA GLN A 20 -6.57 4.37 6.53
C GLN A 20 -5.33 5.19 6.22
N ALA A 21 -4.59 4.78 5.19
CA ALA A 21 -3.57 5.66 4.63
C ALA A 21 -4.28 6.89 4.05
N THR A 22 -4.31 7.99 4.80
CA THR A 22 -4.83 9.26 4.33
C THR A 22 -3.86 9.85 3.32
N PRO A 23 -4.33 10.47 2.23
CA PRO A 23 -3.48 11.28 1.39
C PRO A 23 -2.63 12.27 2.19
N THR A 24 -1.33 12.32 1.91
CA THR A 24 -0.36 13.14 2.65
C THR A 24 0.46 14.04 1.73
N THR A 25 0.42 13.84 0.40
CA THR A 25 1.01 14.79 -0.54
C THR A 25 0.05 15.95 -0.84
N PRO A 26 0.55 17.12 -1.30
CA PRO A 26 -0.29 18.25 -1.71
C PRO A 26 -1.30 17.93 -2.82
N THR A 27 -1.06 16.87 -3.59
CA THR A 27 -1.90 16.42 -4.72
C THR A 27 -2.91 15.35 -4.34
N GLY A 28 -3.00 14.99 -3.05
CA GLY A 28 -3.94 13.97 -2.59
C GLY A 28 -3.48 12.53 -2.83
N ALA A 29 -2.17 12.29 -2.92
CA ALA A 29 -1.60 10.95 -2.96
C ALA A 29 -1.03 10.51 -1.59
N ILE A 30 -0.80 9.21 -1.43
CA ILE A 30 -0.07 8.65 -0.29
C ILE A 30 1.43 8.88 -0.51
N SER A 31 2.09 9.52 0.45
CA SER A 31 3.50 9.90 0.33
C SER A 31 4.46 8.74 0.57
N VAL A 32 5.70 8.87 0.11
CA VAL A 32 6.80 7.94 0.44
C VAL A 32 6.97 7.80 1.94
N ALA A 33 7.00 8.92 2.66
CA ALA A 33 7.18 8.94 4.12
C ALA A 33 6.13 8.10 4.84
N GLN A 34 4.86 8.23 4.44
CA GLN A 34 3.77 7.49 5.04
C GLN A 34 3.87 5.98 4.80
N VAL A 35 4.20 5.54 3.58
CA VAL A 35 4.35 4.11 3.28
C VAL A 35 5.52 3.50 4.06
N VAL A 36 6.65 4.20 4.12
CA VAL A 36 7.82 3.76 4.89
C VAL A 36 7.48 3.65 6.37
N ASP A 37 6.81 4.65 6.95
CA ASP A 37 6.37 4.63 8.36
C ASP A 37 5.44 3.45 8.65
N LEU A 38 4.41 3.24 7.82
CA LEU A 38 3.47 2.13 8.00
C LEU A 38 4.18 0.77 7.98
N ILE A 39 5.11 0.58 7.04
CA ILE A 39 5.87 -0.67 6.94
C ILE A 39 6.79 -0.84 8.16
N GLN A 40 7.49 0.22 8.59
CA GLN A 40 8.44 0.15 9.71
C GLN A 40 7.74 -0.12 11.04
N ARG A 41 6.55 0.43 11.25
CA ARG A 41 5.74 0.19 12.46
C ARG A 41 5.03 -1.17 12.45
N SER A 42 4.83 -1.79 11.29
CA SER A 42 4.08 -3.05 11.13
C SER A 42 4.47 -4.23 12.05
N PRO A 43 5.73 -4.41 12.50
CA PRO A 43 6.06 -5.50 13.42
C PRO A 43 5.49 -5.30 14.83
N GLN A 44 5.19 -4.06 15.22
CA GLN A 44 4.79 -3.68 16.58
C GLN A 44 3.37 -3.08 16.62
N ASP A 45 2.86 -2.61 15.48
CA ASP A 45 1.57 -1.95 15.35
C ASP A 45 0.68 -2.71 14.34
N ASN A 46 -0.36 -3.36 14.87
CA ASN A 46 -1.32 -4.12 14.05
C ASN A 46 -2.08 -3.23 13.07
N ALA A 47 -2.36 -1.98 13.42
CA ALA A 47 -3.05 -1.05 12.54
C ALA A 47 -2.13 -0.63 11.40
N ALA A 48 -0.87 -0.31 11.69
CA ALA A 48 0.13 -0.02 10.67
C ALA A 48 0.37 -1.22 9.74
N ARG A 49 0.42 -2.44 10.30
CA ARG A 49 0.52 -3.67 9.51
C ARG A 49 -0.64 -3.84 8.54
N ASN A 50 -1.87 -3.70 9.04
CA ASN A 50 -3.06 -3.85 8.20
C ASN A 50 -3.13 -2.77 7.11
N ALA A 51 -2.77 -1.53 7.46
CA ALA A 51 -2.72 -0.42 6.51
C ALA A 51 -1.65 -0.64 5.42
N ALA A 52 -0.44 -1.05 5.80
CA ALA A 52 0.63 -1.38 4.86
C ALA A 52 0.22 -2.53 3.93
N MET A 53 -0.34 -3.61 4.48
CA MET A 53 -0.83 -4.75 3.71
C MET A 53 -1.93 -4.34 2.72
N ALA A 54 -2.92 -3.57 3.17
CA ALA A 54 -4.01 -3.12 2.32
C ALA A 54 -3.51 -2.20 1.20
N TYR A 55 -2.61 -1.26 1.52
CA TYR A 55 -2.01 -0.36 0.54
C TYR A 55 -1.23 -1.14 -0.53
N LEU A 56 -0.32 -2.02 -0.11
CA LEU A 56 0.51 -2.79 -1.03
C LEU A 56 -0.30 -3.78 -1.89
N ALA A 57 -1.31 -4.44 -1.30
CA ALA A 57 -2.22 -5.29 -2.05
C ALA A 57 -3.01 -4.49 -3.10
N GLY A 58 -3.57 -3.33 -2.70
CA GLY A 58 -4.30 -2.46 -3.62
C GLY A 58 -3.43 -1.95 -4.77
N VAL A 59 -2.19 -1.54 -4.50
CA VAL A 59 -1.22 -1.14 -5.54
C VAL A 59 -0.93 -2.30 -6.48
N GLY A 60 -0.67 -3.50 -5.93
CA GLY A 60 -0.36 -4.68 -6.73
C GLY A 60 -1.49 -5.11 -7.65
N GLU A 61 -2.70 -5.23 -7.11
CA GLU A 61 -3.90 -5.60 -7.87
C GLU A 61 -4.25 -4.58 -8.95
N ALA A 62 -4.24 -3.28 -8.61
CA ALA A 62 -4.51 -2.21 -9.57
C ALA A 62 -3.47 -2.20 -10.70
N THR A 63 -2.20 -2.43 -10.39
CA THR A 63 -1.13 -2.52 -11.39
C THR A 63 -1.38 -3.67 -12.36
N GLY A 64 -1.70 -4.86 -11.84
CA GLY A 64 -2.03 -6.02 -12.67
C GLY A 64 -3.21 -5.77 -13.60
N LEU A 65 -4.28 -5.15 -13.08
CA LEU A 65 -5.46 -4.78 -13.88
C LEU A 65 -5.12 -3.77 -14.97
N LEU A 66 -4.33 -2.74 -14.65
CA LEU A 66 -3.94 -1.72 -15.62
C LEU A 66 -3.03 -2.28 -16.72
N VAL A 67 -2.11 -3.18 -16.39
CA VAL A 67 -1.27 -3.88 -17.39
C VAL A 67 -2.13 -4.72 -18.33
N ALA A 68 -3.07 -5.50 -17.79
CA ALA A 68 -3.98 -6.31 -18.60
C ALA A 68 -4.86 -5.44 -19.52
N GLU A 69 -5.40 -4.33 -18.98
CA GLU A 69 -6.23 -3.40 -19.74
C GLU A 69 -5.43 -2.65 -20.81
N ALA A 70 -4.18 -2.28 -20.53
CA ALA A 70 -3.29 -1.64 -21.50
C ALA A 70 -3.03 -2.56 -22.70
N GLY A 71 -2.69 -3.83 -22.47
CA GLY A 71 -2.53 -4.81 -23.54
C GLY A 71 -3.79 -4.97 -24.38
N ARG A 72 -4.96 -5.06 -23.71
CA ARG A 72 -6.26 -5.17 -24.38
C ARG A 72 -6.56 -3.96 -25.29
N ARG A 73 -6.33 -2.74 -24.81
CA ARG A 73 -6.59 -1.50 -25.58
C ARG A 73 -5.61 -1.29 -26.72
N ALA A 74 -4.35 -1.63 -26.52
CA ALA A 74 -3.31 -1.48 -27.53
C ALA A 74 -3.31 -2.64 -28.55
N HIS A 75 -4.14 -3.67 -28.35
CA HIS A 75 -4.13 -4.90 -29.13
C HIS A 75 -2.74 -5.57 -29.18
N VAL A 76 -2.01 -5.48 -28.08
CA VAL A 76 -0.71 -6.13 -27.89
C VAL A 76 -0.77 -7.07 -26.69
N SER A 77 -0.03 -8.18 -26.77
CA SER A 77 0.16 -9.03 -25.60
C SER A 77 1.26 -8.43 -24.74
N ILE A 78 0.91 -7.96 -23.55
CA ILE A 78 1.90 -7.64 -22.51
C ILE A 78 2.12 -8.92 -21.71
N SER A 79 3.36 -9.35 -21.64
CA SER A 79 3.77 -10.54 -20.89
C SER A 79 4.76 -10.15 -19.81
N CYS A 80 4.61 -10.73 -18.61
CA CYS A 80 5.56 -10.54 -17.52
C CYS A 80 6.16 -11.89 -17.16
N ALA A 81 7.49 -11.95 -17.03
CA ALA A 81 8.19 -13.20 -16.68
C ALA A 81 7.90 -13.64 -15.23
N ARG A 82 7.48 -12.72 -14.37
CA ARG A 82 7.18 -12.96 -12.95
C ARG A 82 5.85 -12.30 -12.56
N PRO A 83 5.18 -12.79 -11.50
CA PRO A 83 3.96 -12.17 -11.00
C PRO A 83 4.17 -10.70 -10.61
N LEU A 84 3.20 -9.86 -10.94
CA LEU A 84 3.13 -8.47 -10.49
C LEU A 84 2.73 -8.43 -9.01
N GLY A 85 3.73 -8.45 -8.13
CA GLY A 85 3.53 -8.38 -6.68
C GLY A 85 4.54 -7.46 -6.02
N ILE A 86 4.18 -6.98 -4.83
CA ILE A 86 5.06 -6.15 -4.02
C ILE A 86 4.97 -6.55 -2.55
N SER A 87 6.13 -6.89 -1.98
CA SER A 87 6.28 -7.12 -0.54
C SER A 87 6.70 -5.84 0.18
N SER A 88 6.59 -5.81 1.49
CA SER A 88 7.10 -4.70 2.31
C SER A 88 8.59 -4.44 2.11
N SER A 89 9.42 -5.49 1.99
CA SER A 89 10.86 -5.35 1.75
C SER A 89 11.17 -4.79 0.37
N ALA A 90 10.45 -5.26 -0.66
CA ALA A 90 10.52 -4.75 -2.02
C ALA A 90 10.12 -3.27 -2.09
N ALA A 91 9.02 -2.89 -1.42
CA ALA A 91 8.57 -1.51 -1.35
C ALA A 91 9.60 -0.61 -0.67
N LEU A 92 10.15 -1.01 0.48
CA LEU A 92 11.19 -0.24 1.16
C LEU A 92 12.44 -0.06 0.29
N ALA A 93 12.86 -1.10 -0.43
CA ALA A 93 14.00 -1.02 -1.35
C ALA A 93 13.72 0.00 -2.47
N ALA A 94 12.56 -0.09 -3.13
CA ALA A 94 12.18 0.84 -4.19
C ALA A 94 12.13 2.30 -3.71
N LEU A 95 11.51 2.54 -2.57
CA LEU A 95 11.33 3.87 -2.00
C LEU A 95 12.64 4.48 -1.45
N SER A 96 13.63 3.65 -1.12
CA SER A 96 14.93 4.12 -0.61
C SER A 96 15.73 4.95 -1.62
N HIS A 97 15.39 4.87 -2.90
CA HIS A 97 16.03 5.64 -3.97
C HIS A 97 15.53 7.09 -4.07
N THR A 98 14.42 7.43 -3.39
CA THR A 98 13.93 8.81 -3.32
C THR A 98 14.75 9.61 -2.31
N ASP A 99 15.10 10.85 -2.64
CA ASP A 99 15.72 11.78 -1.68
C ASP A 99 14.82 11.93 -0.44
N ARG A 100 15.38 11.69 0.75
CA ARG A 100 14.67 11.74 2.03
C ARG A 100 14.02 13.11 2.27
N ALA A 101 14.63 14.19 1.79
CA ALA A 101 14.04 15.53 1.90
C ALA A 101 12.71 15.70 1.14
N GLN A 102 12.43 14.80 0.18
CA GLN A 102 11.24 14.83 -0.67
C GLN A 102 10.17 13.81 -0.27
N TRP A 103 10.41 13.00 0.75
CA TRP A 103 9.54 11.85 1.05
C TRP A 103 8.10 12.22 1.39
N ASP A 104 7.87 13.35 2.06
CA ASP A 104 6.52 13.81 2.42
C ASP A 104 5.71 14.31 1.21
N GLN A 105 6.40 14.77 0.15
CA GLN A 105 5.77 15.40 -1.01
C GLN A 105 5.68 14.45 -2.21
N THR A 106 6.49 13.40 -2.22
CA THR A 106 6.58 12.45 -3.33
C THR A 106 5.51 11.37 -3.19
N ALA A 107 4.74 11.13 -4.24
CA ALA A 107 3.76 10.05 -4.27
C ALA A 107 4.46 8.69 -4.34
N ALA A 108 4.11 7.76 -3.44
CA ALA A 108 4.74 6.43 -3.38
C ALA A 108 4.29 5.52 -4.54
N THR A 109 3.00 5.56 -4.89
CA THR A 109 2.41 4.59 -5.83
C THR A 109 3.12 4.52 -7.18
N PRO A 110 3.44 5.63 -7.88
CA PRO A 110 4.15 5.57 -9.16
C PRO A 110 5.51 4.87 -9.08
N ILE A 111 6.27 5.11 -8.01
CA ILE A 111 7.58 4.48 -7.77
C ILE A 111 7.42 2.97 -7.61
N LEU A 112 6.43 2.55 -6.81
CA LEU A 112 6.14 1.13 -6.57
C LEU A 112 5.66 0.42 -7.84
N VAL A 113 4.85 1.08 -8.66
CA VAL A 113 4.38 0.55 -9.95
C VAL A 113 5.56 0.32 -10.90
N GLU A 114 6.44 1.31 -11.05
CA GLU A 114 7.63 1.20 -11.91
C GLU A 114 8.54 0.04 -11.46
N ASP A 115 8.82 -0.03 -10.16
CA ASP A 115 9.62 -1.10 -9.56
C ASP A 115 8.96 -2.48 -9.72
N MET A 116 7.63 -2.59 -9.60
CA MET A 116 6.89 -3.82 -9.89
C MET A 116 7.03 -4.26 -11.34
N LEU A 117 6.86 -3.35 -12.30
CA LEU A 117 6.98 -3.66 -13.73
C LEU A 117 8.40 -4.11 -14.09
N SER A 118 9.40 -3.39 -13.57
CA SER A 118 10.82 -3.72 -13.75
C SER A 118 11.16 -5.08 -13.15
N ARG A 119 10.75 -5.35 -11.91
CA ARG A 119 10.93 -6.67 -11.29
C ARG A 119 10.07 -7.77 -11.91
N ALA A 120 8.97 -7.46 -12.56
CA ALA A 120 8.17 -8.48 -13.23
C ALA A 120 8.74 -8.83 -14.62
N ASP A 121 9.71 -8.04 -15.12
CA ASP A 121 10.23 -8.09 -16.49
C ASP A 121 9.10 -8.09 -17.53
N CYS A 122 8.19 -7.12 -17.40
CA CYS A 122 7.07 -6.98 -18.32
C CYS A 122 7.52 -6.40 -19.68
N ARG A 123 7.03 -6.99 -20.78
CA ARG A 123 7.34 -6.63 -22.17
C ARG A 123 6.09 -6.67 -23.04
#